data_AF-A0A5C6AE65-F1
#
_entry.id   AF-A0A5C6AE65-F1
#
_cell.length_a   1.000
_cell.length_b   1.000
_cell.length_c   1.000
_cell.angle_alpha   90.00
_cell.angle_beta   90.00
_cell.angle_gamma   90.00
#
_symmetry.space_group_name_H-M   'P 1'
#
loop_
_entity.id
_entity.type
_entity.pdbx_description
1 polymer ?
#
loop_
_entity_poly.entity_id
_entity_poly.type
_entity_poly.pdbx_seq_one_letter_code
_entity_poly.pdbx_strand_id
1 'polypeptide(L)'
;MNESTQSSSKSIPLQRWRRALPAWVQVCVLLLVFASGIGVGAVGASQYMLSRMQHYRENPEVFPEELSAKLQSRMNMSDDQTSKVRDIVTLRHGNITSLRDASAPGILQEFSLMEQEIADVLDPAQREQWHETADWVRKTFLPTDPAARDVGNPE
;
A
#
# COMPACT_ATOMS: atom_id res chain seq x y z
N MET A 1 5.21 -72.83 -39.75
CA MET A 1 5.30 -71.63 -40.60
C MET A 1 4.42 -70.57 -39.95
N ASN A 2 5.01 -69.68 -39.15
CA ASN A 2 5.48 -68.33 -39.52
C ASN A 2 4.24 -67.45 -39.78
N GLU A 3 3.96 -66.38 -39.06
CA GLU A 3 4.83 -65.21 -38.94
C GLU A 3 4.67 -64.49 -37.59
N SER A 4 5.82 -64.07 -37.07
CA SER A 4 6.00 -63.27 -35.87
C SER A 4 5.71 -61.80 -36.16
N THR A 5 4.68 -61.24 -35.53
CA THR A 5 4.43 -59.79 -35.51
C THR A 5 5.45 -59.09 -34.60
N GLN A 6 6.46 -58.49 -35.24
CA GLN A 6 7.43 -57.56 -34.63
C GLN A 6 6.70 -56.28 -34.15
N SER A 7 6.61 -56.09 -32.83
CA SER A 7 6.19 -54.82 -32.23
C SER A 7 7.36 -53.84 -32.27
N SER A 8 7.33 -52.92 -33.25
CA SER A 8 8.29 -51.84 -33.41
C SER A 8 7.96 -50.70 -32.44
N SER A 9 8.60 -50.71 -31.27
CA SER A 9 8.60 -49.60 -30.32
C SER A 9 9.37 -48.41 -30.91
N LYS A 10 8.64 -47.42 -31.45
CA LYS A 10 9.21 -46.13 -31.85
C LYS A 10 9.41 -45.29 -30.58
N SER A 11 10.63 -45.19 -30.11
CA SER A 11 11.03 -44.20 -29.10
C SER A 11 10.89 -42.79 -29.69
N ILE A 12 10.08 -41.96 -29.05
CA ILE A 12 9.89 -40.55 -29.43
C ILE A 12 11.15 -39.78 -28.99
N PRO A 13 11.92 -39.15 -29.90
CA PRO A 13 13.06 -38.36 -29.51
C PRO A 13 12.60 -37.05 -28.84
N LEU A 14 12.64 -36.98 -27.51
CA LEU A 14 12.41 -35.77 -26.71
C LEU A 14 13.60 -34.78 -26.78
N GLN A 15 14.21 -34.62 -27.96
CA GLN A 15 15.48 -33.94 -28.10
C GLN A 15 15.43 -33.01 -29.30
N ARG A 16 14.79 -31.83 -29.17
CA ARG A 16 15.08 -30.59 -29.94
C ARG A 16 14.03 -29.46 -29.75
N TRP A 17 13.71 -29.06 -28.52
CA TRP A 17 12.85 -27.87 -28.29
C TRP A 17 13.49 -26.83 -27.37
N ARG A 18 14.82 -26.77 -27.33
CA ARG A 18 15.56 -25.66 -26.71
C ARG A 18 16.47 -25.01 -27.74
N ARG A 19 15.88 -24.28 -28.69
CA ARG A 19 16.58 -23.12 -29.25
C ARG A 19 16.69 -22.15 -28.08
N ALA A 20 17.88 -22.08 -27.47
CA ALA A 20 18.14 -21.11 -26.42
C ALA A 20 17.80 -19.72 -26.97
N LEU A 21 16.81 -19.07 -26.37
CA LEU A 21 16.51 -17.67 -26.65
C LEU A 21 17.83 -16.89 -26.51
N PRO A 22 18.11 -15.92 -27.41
CA PRO A 22 19.33 -15.15 -27.31
C PRO A 22 19.42 -14.50 -25.93
N ALA A 23 20.63 -14.47 -25.34
CA ALA A 23 20.84 -14.13 -23.93
C ALA A 23 20.21 -12.79 -23.52
N TRP A 24 20.14 -11.82 -24.43
CA TRP A 24 19.48 -10.53 -24.18
C TRP A 24 17.97 -10.68 -23.92
N VAL A 25 17.28 -11.59 -24.61
CA VAL A 25 15.86 -11.88 -24.36
C VAL A 25 15.67 -12.52 -23.00
N GLN A 26 16.58 -13.42 -22.59
CA GLN A 26 16.53 -14.02 -21.26
C GLN A 26 16.70 -12.96 -20.16
N VAL A 27 17.64 -12.02 -20.33
CA VAL A 27 17.85 -10.90 -19.40
C VAL A 27 16.63 -9.97 -19.36
N CYS A 28 16.06 -9.61 -20.52
CA CYS A 28 14.84 -8.79 -20.58
C CYS A 28 13.66 -9.44 -19.86
N VAL A 29 13.44 -10.75 -20.05
CA VAL A 29 12.37 -11.49 -19.37
C VAL A 29 12.61 -11.52 -17.86
N LEU A 30 13.86 -11.75 -17.42
CA LEU A 30 14.21 -11.75 -16.00
C LEU A 30 13.98 -10.39 -15.35
N LEU A 31 14.38 -9.30 -16.02
CA LEU A 31 14.13 -7.94 -15.56
C LEU A 31 12.63 -7.63 -15.48
N LEU A 32 11.85 -8.08 -16.46
CA LEU A 32 10.40 -7.85 -16.48
C LEU A 32 9.70 -8.59 -15.33
N VAL A 33 10.07 -9.84 -15.07
CA VAL A 33 9.57 -10.62 -13.91
C VAL A 33 10.02 -10.00 -12.58
N PHE A 34 11.26 -9.51 -12.51
CA PHE A 34 11.76 -8.87 -11.29
C PHE A 34 11.06 -7.52 -11.03
N ALA A 35 10.89 -6.70 -12.06
CA ALA A 35 10.17 -5.44 -11.99
C ALA A 35 8.69 -5.65 -11.62
N SER A 36 8.04 -6.67 -12.16
CA SER A 36 6.66 -7.00 -11.79
C SER A 36 6.56 -7.45 -10.32
N GLY A 37 7.52 -8.25 -9.84
CA GLY A 37 7.62 -8.63 -8.42
C GLY A 37 7.79 -7.43 -7.49
N ILE A 38 8.67 -6.48 -7.84
CA ILE A 38 8.84 -5.24 -7.08
C ILE A 38 7.54 -4.41 -7.08
N GLY A 39 6.89 -4.27 -8.24
CA GLY A 39 5.64 -3.53 -8.35
C GLY A 39 4.55 -4.10 -7.44
N VAL A 40 4.33 -5.42 -7.48
CA VAL A 40 3.33 -6.08 -6.63
C VAL A 40 3.71 -5.98 -5.15
N GLY A 41 4.99 -6.16 -4.80
CA GLY A 41 5.46 -6.03 -3.42
C GLY A 41 5.29 -4.62 -2.86
N ALA A 42 5.63 -3.60 -3.64
CA ALA A 42 5.50 -2.19 -3.24
C ALA A 42 4.02 -1.79 -3.08
N VAL A 43 3.14 -2.21 -3.99
CA VAL A 43 1.70 -1.96 -3.90
C VAL A 43 1.10 -2.66 -2.68
N GLY A 44 1.44 -3.93 -2.46
CA GLY A 44 0.94 -4.71 -1.31
C GLY A 44 1.39 -4.13 0.02
N ALA A 45 2.68 -3.77 0.17
CA ALA A 45 3.20 -3.14 1.38
C ALA A 45 2.57 -1.76 1.62
N SER A 46 2.38 -0.97 0.57
CA SER A 46 1.76 0.35 0.66
C SER A 46 0.30 0.25 1.10
N GLN A 47 -0.48 -0.66 0.52
CA GLN A 47 -1.86 -0.88 0.94
C GLN A 47 -1.94 -1.34 2.39
N TYR A 48 -1.12 -2.32 2.79
CA TYR A 48 -1.09 -2.79 4.18
C TYR A 48 -0.78 -1.67 5.17
N MET A 49 0.19 -0.82 4.85
CA MET A 49 0.57 0.32 5.68
C MET A 49 -0.52 1.38 5.75
N LEU A 50 -1.18 1.69 4.63
CA LEU A 50 -2.30 2.63 4.57
C LEU A 50 -3.51 2.15 5.39
N SER A 51 -3.91 0.88 5.21
CA SER A 51 -5.01 0.30 5.98
C SER A 51 -4.71 0.27 7.47
N ARG A 52 -3.47 -0.05 7.86
CA ARG A 52 -3.06 -0.05 9.27
C ARG A 52 -3.03 1.36 9.86
N MET A 53 -2.58 2.35 9.09
CA MET A 53 -2.65 3.75 9.51
C MET A 53 -4.07 4.26 9.63
N GLN A 54 -5.00 3.86 8.75
CA GLN A 54 -6.43 4.17 8.87
C GLN A 54 -7.01 3.54 10.14
N HIS A 55 -6.73 2.26 10.40
CA HIS A 55 -7.21 1.58 11.60
C HIS A 55 -6.78 2.31 12.90
N TYR A 56 -5.53 2.77 12.98
CA TYR A 56 -5.05 3.57 14.12
C TYR A 56 -5.61 4.99 14.17
N ARG A 57 -6.05 5.55 13.04
CA ARG A 57 -6.76 6.84 13.01
C ARG A 57 -8.19 6.70 13.53
N GLU A 58 -8.84 5.55 13.26
CA GLU A 58 -10.22 5.27 13.68
C GLU A 58 -10.30 4.79 15.13
N ASN A 59 -9.26 4.11 15.63
CA ASN A 59 -9.19 3.56 16.99
C ASN A 59 -7.94 4.10 17.70
N PRO A 60 -7.93 5.39 18.10
CA PRO A 60 -6.76 6.07 18.63
C PRO A 60 -6.24 5.46 19.95
N GLU A 61 -7.09 4.74 20.68
CA GLU A 61 -6.78 4.03 21.92
C GLU A 61 -5.97 2.73 21.71
N VAL A 62 -6.09 2.10 20.53
CA VAL A 62 -5.41 0.83 20.24
C VAL A 62 -3.91 1.03 20.03
N PHE A 63 -3.51 2.17 19.46
CA PHE A 63 -2.11 2.42 19.11
C PHE A 63 -1.18 2.51 20.34
N PRO A 64 -1.48 3.28 21.41
CA PRO A 64 -0.66 3.31 22.61
C PRO A 64 -0.54 1.95 23.30
N GLU A 65 -1.63 1.17 23.31
CA GLU A 65 -1.64 -0.16 23.91
C GLU A 65 -0.76 -1.15 23.13
N GLU A 66 -0.96 -1.28 21.81
CA GLU A 66 -0.15 -2.16 20.97
C GLU A 66 1.34 -1.77 20.99
N LEU A 67 1.63 -0.46 20.93
CA LEU A 67 3.01 0.01 20.93
C LEU A 67 3.68 -0.26 22.29
N SER A 68 3.01 0.04 23.41
CA SER A 68 3.57 -0.22 24.74
C SER A 68 3.79 -1.71 24.99
N ALA A 69 2.85 -2.59 24.61
CA ALA A 69 3.01 -4.04 24.71
C ALA A 69 4.16 -4.59 23.83
N LYS A 70 4.31 -4.05 22.62
CA LYS A 70 5.41 -4.40 21.72
C LYS A 70 6.77 -3.93 22.26
N LEU A 71 6.81 -2.74 22.87
CA LEU A 71 8.02 -2.25 23.52
C LEU A 71 8.33 -3.07 24.78
N GLN A 72 7.32 -3.47 25.54
CA GLN A 72 7.47 -4.29 26.75
C GLN A 72 8.15 -5.61 26.41
N SER A 73 7.62 -6.35 25.43
CA SER A 73 8.19 -7.62 24.98
C SER A 73 9.60 -7.48 24.41
N ARG A 74 9.88 -6.40 23.66
CA ARG A 74 11.19 -6.20 23.01
C ARG A 74 12.29 -5.74 23.95
N MET A 75 11.95 -4.96 24.98
CA MET A 75 12.91 -4.37 25.92
C MET A 75 12.82 -4.97 27.33
N ASN A 76 11.97 -5.98 27.52
CA ASN A 76 11.71 -6.64 28.80
C ASN A 76 11.38 -5.63 29.92
N MET A 77 10.48 -4.69 29.61
CA MET A 77 10.08 -3.65 30.56
C MET A 77 9.20 -4.23 31.68
N SER A 78 9.36 -3.71 32.89
CA SER A 78 8.42 -3.98 34.00
C SER A 78 7.04 -3.36 33.70
N ASP A 79 6.02 -3.82 34.42
CA ASP A 79 4.65 -3.30 34.25
C ASP A 79 4.57 -1.80 34.59
N ASP A 80 5.29 -1.35 35.61
CA ASP A 80 5.39 0.07 35.97
C ASP A 80 6.03 0.92 34.85
N GLN A 81 7.06 0.40 34.19
CA GLN A 81 7.69 1.08 33.05
C GLN A 81 6.76 1.09 31.85
N THR A 82 6.09 -0.03 31.57
CA THR A 82 5.14 -0.16 30.47
C THR A 82 3.98 0.81 30.62
N SER A 83 3.44 0.95 31.84
CA SER A 83 2.37 1.91 32.14
C SER A 83 2.82 3.35 31.87
N LYS A 84 4.01 3.75 32.36
CA LYS A 84 4.56 5.09 32.11
C LYS A 84 4.81 5.36 30.62
N VAL A 85 5.32 4.37 29.89
CA VAL A 85 5.54 4.48 28.44
C VAL A 85 4.21 4.64 27.71
N ARG A 86 3.18 3.86 28.08
CA ARG A 86 1.83 3.98 27.52
C ARG A 86 1.29 5.39 27.71
N ASP A 87 1.38 5.96 28.91
CA ASP A 87 0.90 7.32 29.19
C ASP A 87 1.63 8.38 28.34
N ILE A 88 2.95 8.24 28.19
CA ILE A 88 3.75 9.13 27.32
C ILE A 88 3.29 9.00 25.86
N VAL A 89 3.12 7.77 25.37
CA VAL A 89 2.71 7.51 23.99
C VAL A 89 1.32 8.08 23.74
N THR A 90 0.36 7.87 24.65
CA THR A 90 -0.99 8.42 24.57
C THR A 90 -0.95 9.95 24.46
N LEU A 91 -0.23 10.61 25.36
CA LEU A 91 -0.10 12.07 25.35
C LEU A 91 0.53 12.58 24.05
N ARG A 92 1.63 11.97 23.60
CA ARG A 92 2.33 12.41 22.38
C ARG A 92 1.53 12.13 21.12
N HIS A 93 0.84 10.99 21.05
CA HIS A 93 -0.04 10.66 19.94
C HIS A 93 -1.21 11.65 19.84
N GLY A 94 -1.81 12.03 20.96
CA GLY A 94 -2.83 13.07 21.02
C GLY A 94 -2.33 14.42 20.48
N ASN A 95 -1.11 14.84 20.88
CA ASN A 95 -0.50 16.08 20.39
C ASN A 95 -0.22 16.04 18.88
N ILE A 96 0.30 14.91 18.36
CA ILE A 96 0.54 14.74 16.91
C ILE A 96 -0.79 14.82 16.14
N THR A 97 -1.84 14.19 16.66
CA THR A 97 -3.17 14.18 16.04
C THR A 97 -3.74 15.59 15.97
N SER A 98 -3.71 16.33 17.07
CA SER A 98 -4.20 17.71 17.12
C SER A 98 -3.39 18.67 16.23
N LEU A 99 -2.07 18.50 16.13
CA LEU A 99 -1.25 19.26 15.16
C LEU A 99 -1.62 18.96 13.71
N ARG A 100 -1.86 17.69 13.38
CA ARG A 100 -2.31 17.29 12.04
C ARG A 100 -3.67 17.89 11.73
N ASP A 101 -4.62 17.81 12.65
CA ASP A 101 -5.98 18.29 12.44
C ASP A 101 -6.01 19.83 12.33
N ALA A 102 -5.14 20.55 13.05
CA ALA A 102 -4.96 21.99 12.88
C ALA A 102 -4.36 22.37 11.52
N SER A 103 -3.50 21.51 10.95
CA SER A 103 -2.84 21.75 9.67
C SER A 103 -3.67 21.26 8.47
N ALA A 104 -4.63 20.36 8.69
CA ALA A 104 -5.41 19.71 7.65
C ALA A 104 -6.16 20.70 6.73
N PRO A 105 -6.83 21.76 7.23
CA PRO A 105 -7.55 22.70 6.37
C PRO A 105 -6.64 23.39 5.35
N GLY A 106 -5.44 23.81 5.77
CA GLY A 106 -4.47 24.45 4.87
C GLY A 106 -3.98 23.49 3.80
N ILE A 107 -3.70 22.23 4.15
CA ILE A 107 -3.28 21.20 3.20
C ILE A 107 -4.40 20.92 2.18
N LEU A 108 -5.66 20.81 2.63
CA LEU A 108 -6.81 20.58 1.75
C LEU A 108 -7.03 21.77 0.82
N GLN A 109 -6.87 23.00 1.31
CA GLN A 109 -6.98 24.22 0.51
C GLN A 109 -5.93 24.27 -0.61
N GLU A 110 -4.65 24.08 -0.27
CA GLU A 110 -3.56 24.07 -1.25
C GLU A 110 -3.75 22.96 -2.30
N PHE A 111 -4.20 21.78 -1.87
CA PHE A 111 -4.50 20.70 -2.80
C PHE A 111 -5.65 21.05 -3.76
N SER A 112 -6.73 21.67 -3.26
CA SER A 112 -7.85 22.12 -4.09
C SER A 112 -7.45 23.21 -5.09
N LEU A 113 -6.56 24.13 -4.69
CA LEU A 113 -6.02 25.14 -5.61
C LEU A 113 -5.18 24.48 -6.71
N MET A 114 -4.26 23.61 -6.34
CA MET A 114 -3.43 22.86 -7.28
C MET A 114 -4.29 22.01 -8.25
N GLU A 115 -5.36 21.38 -7.75
CA GLU A 115 -6.29 20.63 -8.59
C GLU A 115 -6.92 21.52 -9.67
N GLN A 116 -7.37 22.71 -9.31
CA GLN A 116 -7.98 23.68 -10.24
C GLN A 116 -6.96 24.21 -11.24
N GLU A 117 -5.78 24.62 -10.78
CA GLU A 117 -4.72 25.14 -11.65
C GLU A 117 -4.28 24.11 -12.71
N ILE A 118 -4.21 22.83 -12.34
CA ILE A 118 -3.93 21.75 -13.28
C ILE A 118 -5.13 21.53 -14.22
N ALA A 119 -6.36 21.53 -13.70
CA ALA A 119 -7.56 21.33 -14.53
C ALA A 119 -7.74 22.42 -15.61
N ASP A 120 -7.31 23.65 -15.34
CA ASP A 120 -7.42 24.79 -16.25
C ASP A 120 -6.51 24.69 -17.47
N VAL A 121 -5.38 23.97 -17.37
CA VAL A 121 -4.44 23.77 -18.49
C VAL A 121 -4.71 22.51 -19.29
N LEU A 122 -5.60 21.64 -18.83
CA LEU A 122 -5.94 20.37 -19.47
C LEU A 122 -7.09 20.51 -20.47
N ASP A 123 -7.11 19.63 -21.47
CA ASP A 123 -8.28 19.49 -22.34
C ASP A 123 -9.46 18.84 -21.58
N PRO A 124 -10.70 18.90 -22.11
CA PRO A 124 -11.87 18.36 -21.40
C PRO A 124 -11.78 16.87 -21.04
N ALA A 125 -11.17 16.04 -21.88
CA ALA A 125 -11.07 14.59 -21.63
C ALA A 125 -9.99 14.28 -20.57
N GLN A 126 -8.88 15.03 -20.60
CA GLN A 126 -7.82 14.94 -19.59
C GLN A 126 -8.29 15.47 -18.24
N ARG A 127 -9.09 16.53 -18.22
CA ARG A 127 -9.65 17.12 -17.01
C ARG A 127 -10.51 16.12 -16.23
N GLU A 128 -11.33 15.34 -16.93
CA GLU A 128 -12.15 14.30 -16.30
C GLU A 128 -11.29 13.22 -15.61
N GLN A 129 -10.27 12.70 -16.29
CA GLN A 129 -9.32 11.74 -15.71
C GLN A 129 -8.52 12.33 -14.55
N TRP A 130 -8.19 13.62 -14.62
CA TRP A 130 -7.51 14.33 -13.56
C TRP A 130 -8.38 14.43 -12.30
N HIS A 131 -9.67 14.75 -12.42
CA HIS A 131 -10.57 14.79 -11.26
C HIS A 131 -10.72 13.42 -10.58
N GLU A 132 -10.83 12.34 -11.35
CA GLU A 132 -10.84 10.98 -10.76
C GLU A 132 -9.55 10.67 -9.99
N THR A 133 -8.40 11.06 -10.56
CA THR A 133 -7.09 10.90 -9.92
C THR A 133 -6.99 11.75 -8.66
N ALA A 134 -7.39 13.01 -8.70
CA ALA A 134 -7.39 13.93 -7.57
C ALA A 134 -8.28 13.44 -6.44
N ASP A 135 -9.46 12.88 -6.76
CA ASP A 135 -10.36 12.26 -5.79
C ASP A 135 -9.76 11.04 -5.12
N TRP A 136 -9.09 10.18 -5.89
CA TRP A 136 -8.38 9.04 -5.31
C TRP A 136 -7.25 9.51 -4.38
N VAL A 137 -6.47 10.52 -4.78
CA VAL A 137 -5.40 11.08 -3.95
C VAL A 137 -5.97 11.67 -2.66
N ARG A 138 -7.07 12.43 -2.75
CA ARG A 138 -7.77 13.01 -1.61
C ARG A 138 -8.23 11.95 -0.61
N LYS A 139 -8.85 10.87 -1.08
CA LYS A 139 -9.32 9.77 -0.23
C LYS A 139 -8.19 8.95 0.40
N THR A 140 -7.07 8.80 -0.32
CA THR A 140 -5.99 7.88 0.07
C THR A 140 -4.95 8.53 0.97
N PHE A 141 -4.54 9.77 0.65
CA PHE A 141 -3.35 10.38 1.25
C PHE A 141 -3.65 11.62 2.08
N LEU A 142 -4.69 12.38 1.75
CA LEU A 142 -4.96 13.62 2.48
C LEU A 142 -5.62 13.32 3.83
N PRO A 143 -5.38 14.18 4.85
CA PRO A 143 -6.12 14.11 6.10
C PRO A 143 -7.61 14.28 5.81
N THR A 144 -8.44 13.41 6.38
CA THR A 144 -9.89 13.58 6.34
C THR A 144 -10.24 14.91 7.01
N ASP A 145 -11.08 15.70 6.33
CA ASP A 145 -11.61 16.93 6.90
C ASP A 145 -12.28 16.61 8.26
N PRO A 146 -11.83 17.21 9.38
CA PRO A 146 -12.50 17.00 10.67
C PRO A 146 -13.98 17.39 10.61
N ALA A 147 -14.37 18.36 9.77
CA ALA A 147 -15.78 18.72 9.58
C ALA A 147 -16.61 17.60 8.94
N ALA A 148 -16.00 16.73 8.13
CA ALA A 148 -16.67 15.58 7.54
C ALA A 148 -16.95 14.45 8.55
N ARG A 149 -16.28 14.45 9.72
CA ARG A 149 -16.55 13.46 10.79
C ARG A 149 -17.86 13.74 11.52
N ASP A 150 -18.24 15.00 11.70
CA ASP A 150 -19.45 15.39 12.45
C ASP A 150 -20.77 15.16 11.68
N VAL A 151 -20.71 15.00 10.35
CA VAL A 151 -21.93 14.82 9.53
C VAL A 151 -22.40 13.35 9.49
N GLY A 152 -21.60 12.42 10.03
CA GLY A 152 -21.83 10.97 9.93
C GLY A 152 -22.47 10.30 11.14
N ASN A 153 -22.68 11.01 12.25
CA ASN A 153 -23.30 10.45 13.46
C ASN A 153 -24.65 11.14 13.73
N PRO A 154 -25.76 10.68 13.11
CA PRO A 154 -27.08 11.03 13.63
C PRO A 154 -27.20 10.39 15.03
N GLU A 155 -27.40 11.24 16.04
CA GLU A 155 -27.85 10.79 17.37
C GLU A 155 -29.12 9.92 17.30
#